data_AF-A0A831RK54-F1
#
_entry.id   AF-A0A831RK54-F1
#
_cell.length_a   1.000
_cell.length_b   1.000
_cell.length_c   1.000
_cell.angle_alpha   90.00
_cell.angle_beta   90.00
_cell.angle_gamma   90.00
#
_symmetry.space_group_name_H-M   'P 1'
#
loop_
_entity.id
_entity.type
_entity.pdbx_description
1 polymer ?
#
loop_
_entity_poly.entity_id
_entity_poly.type
_entity_poly.pdbx_seq_one_letter_code
_entity_poly.pdbx_strand_id
1 'polypeptide(L)'
;MAHDAASILGRHAMKTLRRAVAALLLLAAIVVGVVYSGLYNVAADRPDSPLTRWLLHSTMERSVEVRASSVVVPKDLDGPLRINTGAEHYAEMCAGCHLAPGAETSELREGLNPRPPKLAEVVAGMGSKELFWIIKHGVRMTAMPAWGLSHGDQ
;
A
#
# COMPACT_ATOMS: atom_id res chain seq x y z
N MET A 1 7.93 50.25 30.42
CA MET A 1 7.68 49.96 28.99
C MET A 1 8.24 48.60 28.53
N ALA A 2 9.52 48.25 28.76
CA ALA A 2 10.07 46.94 28.35
C ALA A 2 9.49 45.71 29.09
N HIS A 3 9.17 45.84 30.40
CA HIS A 3 8.56 44.76 31.19
C HIS A 3 7.14 44.39 30.74
N ASP A 4 6.36 45.34 30.23
CA ASP A 4 4.99 45.09 29.76
C ASP A 4 4.97 44.28 28.47
N ALA A 5 5.89 44.55 27.54
CA ALA A 5 5.98 43.88 26.25
C ALA A 5 6.28 42.37 26.42
N ALA A 6 7.21 42.01 27.31
CA ALA A 6 7.54 40.60 27.60
C ALA A 6 6.35 39.84 28.24
N SER A 7 5.59 40.50 29.12
CA SER A 7 4.40 39.91 29.74
C SER A 7 3.25 39.70 28.75
N ILE A 8 3.08 40.62 27.79
CA ILE A 8 2.08 40.55 26.73
C ILE A 8 2.43 39.43 25.74
N LEU A 9 3.71 39.34 25.34
CA LEU A 9 4.22 38.25 24.49
C LEU A 9 3.98 36.88 25.14
N GLY A 10 4.30 36.73 26.43
CA GLY A 10 4.09 35.48 27.18
C GLY A 10 2.60 35.08 27.28
N ARG A 11 1.70 36.05 27.49
CA ARG A 11 0.24 35.79 27.49
C ARG A 11 -0.28 35.42 26.10
N HIS A 12 0.28 35.98 25.02
CA HIS A 12 -0.09 35.61 23.65
C HIS A 12 0.42 34.21 23.29
N ALA A 13 1.67 33.89 23.64
CA ALA A 13 2.26 32.56 23.46
C ALA A 13 1.49 31.46 24.22
N MET A 14 1.04 31.74 25.45
CA MET A 14 0.22 30.80 26.22
C MET A 14 -1.18 30.60 25.63
N LYS A 15 -1.78 31.67 25.08
CA LYS A 15 -3.08 31.59 24.37
C LYS A 15 -2.97 30.82 23.05
N THR A 16 -1.89 31.00 22.27
CA THR A 16 -1.66 30.24 21.04
C THR A 16 -1.40 28.76 21.33
N LEU A 17 -0.59 28.46 22.36
CA LEU A 17 -0.37 27.08 22.80
C LEU A 17 -1.67 26.40 23.24
N ARG A 18 -2.49 27.06 24.06
CA ARG A 18 -3.79 26.51 24.50
C ARG A 18 -4.72 26.23 23.32
N ARG A 19 -4.75 27.12 22.31
CA ARG A 19 -5.52 26.92 21.09
C ARG A 19 -5.00 25.74 20.26
N ALA A 20 -3.69 25.60 20.12
CA ALA A 20 -3.09 24.49 19.41
C ALA A 20 -3.40 23.15 20.09
N VAL A 21 -3.26 23.06 21.42
CA VAL A 21 -3.62 21.88 22.20
C VAL A 21 -5.11 21.56 22.06
N ALA A 22 -5.98 22.56 22.19
CA ALA A 22 -7.42 22.35 22.02
C ALA A 22 -7.77 21.84 20.60
N ALA A 23 -7.11 22.37 19.56
CA ALA A 23 -7.31 21.92 18.19
C ALA A 23 -6.84 20.47 17.99
N LEU A 24 -5.70 20.08 18.57
CA LEU A 24 -5.21 18.69 18.53
C LEU A 24 -6.13 17.73 19.28
N LEU A 25 -6.64 18.12 20.45
CA LEU A 25 -7.61 17.33 21.21
C LEU A 25 -8.92 17.17 20.43
N LEU A 26 -9.40 18.23 19.79
CA LEU A 26 -10.58 18.16 18.93
C LEU A 26 -10.35 17.22 17.75
N LEU A 27 -9.19 17.29 17.09
CA LEU A 27 -8.84 16.38 16.00
C LEU A 27 -8.82 14.92 16.48
N ALA A 28 -8.20 14.65 17.63
CA ALA A 28 -8.18 13.32 18.22
C ALA A 28 -9.59 12.81 18.55
N ALA A 29 -10.45 13.68 19.12
CA ALA A 29 -11.84 13.34 19.40
C ALA A 29 -12.64 13.03 18.12
N ILE A 30 -12.40 13.76 17.03
CA ILE A 30 -13.01 13.46 15.72
C ILE A 30 -12.56 12.08 15.22
N VAL A 31 -11.27 11.76 15.28
CA VAL A 31 -10.76 10.44 14.86
C VAL A 31 -11.40 9.32 15.67
N VAL A 32 -11.43 9.44 17.00
CA VAL A 32 -12.10 8.48 17.89
C VAL A 32 -13.58 8.38 17.53
N GLY A 33 -14.26 9.50 17.33
CA GLY A 33 -15.66 9.54 16.89
C GLY A 33 -15.89 8.76 15.60
N VAL A 34 -15.05 8.94 14.58
CA VAL A 34 -15.15 8.19 13.31
C VAL A 34 -14.96 6.68 13.54
N VAL A 35 -13.95 6.28 14.32
CA VAL A 35 -13.66 4.86 14.59
C VAL A 35 -14.83 4.16 15.30
N TYR A 36 -15.42 4.80 16.32
CA TYR A 36 -16.45 4.16 17.15
C TYR A 36 -17.89 4.41 16.68
N SER A 37 -18.11 5.34 15.75
CA SER A 37 -19.46 5.65 15.25
C SER A 37 -20.01 4.64 14.24
N GLY A 38 -19.14 3.85 13.59
CA GLY A 38 -19.53 2.97 12.48
C GLY A 38 -19.87 3.72 11.18
N LEU A 39 -19.61 5.03 11.11
CA LEU A 39 -19.91 5.85 9.93
C LEU A 39 -19.05 5.49 8.71
N TYR A 40 -17.83 4.98 8.94
CA TYR A 40 -16.94 4.57 7.86
C TYR A 40 -17.27 3.14 7.41
N ASN A 41 -17.80 3.01 6.20
CA ASN A 41 -18.11 1.71 5.61
C ASN A 41 -16.83 1.03 5.12
N VAL A 42 -16.50 -0.11 5.73
CA VAL A 42 -15.31 -0.93 5.42
C VAL A 42 -15.57 -2.04 4.40
N ALA A 43 -16.77 -2.10 3.81
CA ALA A 43 -17.14 -3.15 2.87
C ALA A 43 -16.26 -3.11 1.60
N ALA A 44 -15.68 -4.25 1.25
CA ALA A 44 -14.73 -4.37 0.14
C ALA A 44 -15.40 -4.15 -1.24
N ASP A 45 -16.71 -4.30 -1.35
CA ASP A 45 -17.47 -4.01 -2.58
C ASP A 45 -17.58 -2.51 -2.90
N ARG A 46 -17.14 -1.64 -1.97
CA ARG A 46 -17.08 -0.19 -2.19
C ARG A 46 -15.67 0.22 -2.60
N PRO A 47 -15.47 0.77 -3.81
CA PRO A 47 -14.16 1.21 -4.23
C PRO A 47 -13.67 2.36 -3.35
N ASP A 48 -12.36 2.38 -3.09
CA ASP A 48 -11.71 3.50 -2.43
C ASP A 48 -12.02 4.81 -3.15
N SER A 49 -12.22 5.87 -2.36
CA SER A 49 -12.34 7.23 -2.87
C SER A 49 -11.11 7.59 -3.71
N PRO A 50 -11.22 8.47 -4.72
CA PRO A 50 -10.07 8.85 -5.55
C PRO A 50 -8.87 9.33 -4.75
N LEU A 51 -9.11 10.08 -3.66
CA LEU A 51 -8.06 10.55 -2.76
C LEU A 51 -7.40 9.40 -2.00
N THR A 52 -8.20 8.50 -1.42
CA THR A 52 -7.69 7.32 -0.68
C THR A 52 -6.86 6.43 -1.60
N ARG A 53 -7.39 6.13 -2.79
CA ARG A 53 -6.71 5.32 -3.80
C ARG A 53 -5.39 5.94 -4.24
N TRP A 54 -5.41 7.24 -4.57
CA TRP A 54 -4.20 7.97 -4.96
C TRP A 54 -3.15 7.94 -3.84
N LEU A 55 -3.57 8.17 -2.59
CA LEU A 55 -2.67 8.19 -1.44
C LEU A 55 -2.03 6.81 -1.21
N LEU A 56 -2.83 5.75 -1.17
CA LEU A 56 -2.35 4.38 -0.95
C LEU A 56 -1.46 3.91 -2.10
N HIS A 57 -1.87 4.14 -3.35
CA HIS A 57 -1.11 3.73 -4.53
C HIS A 57 0.22 4.48 -4.63
N SER A 58 0.22 5.81 -4.51
CA SER A 58 1.45 6.61 -4.54
C SER A 58 2.40 6.24 -3.41
N THR A 59 1.88 5.94 -2.22
CA THR A 59 2.70 5.48 -1.09
C THR A 59 3.34 4.12 -1.39
N MET A 60 2.58 3.20 -1.99
CA MET A 60 3.08 1.90 -2.41
C MET A 60 4.20 2.05 -3.45
N GLU A 61 3.96 2.78 -4.53
CA GLU A 61 4.95 2.98 -5.61
C GLU A 61 6.26 3.55 -5.08
N ARG A 62 6.19 4.63 -4.29
CA ARG A 62 7.38 5.26 -3.71
C ARG A 62 8.12 4.35 -2.72
N SER A 63 7.38 3.58 -1.94
CA SER A 63 8.00 2.62 -1.02
C SER A 63 8.71 1.49 -1.78
N VAL A 64 8.10 0.96 -2.84
CA VAL A 64 8.70 -0.08 -3.68
C VAL A 64 9.95 0.46 -4.38
N GLU A 65 9.87 1.61 -5.04
CA GLU A 65 10.99 2.25 -5.74
C GLU A 65 12.23 2.37 -4.86
N VAL A 66 12.06 2.88 -3.63
CA VAL A 66 13.18 3.03 -2.68
C VAL A 66 13.72 1.68 -2.21
N ARG A 67 12.84 0.73 -1.87
CA ARG A 67 13.24 -0.52 -1.21
C ARG A 67 13.70 -1.62 -2.17
N ALA A 68 13.26 -1.58 -3.42
CA ALA A 68 13.69 -2.50 -4.46
C ALA A 68 15.13 -2.24 -4.93
N SER A 69 15.71 -1.08 -4.60
CA SER A 69 17.06 -0.69 -5.03
C SER A 69 18.15 -1.72 -4.69
N SER A 70 18.02 -2.40 -3.54
CA SER A 70 18.96 -3.43 -3.07
C SER A 70 18.68 -4.83 -3.60
N VAL A 71 17.63 -5.03 -4.40
CA VAL A 71 17.32 -6.33 -4.99
C VAL A 71 18.35 -6.65 -6.08
N VAL A 72 18.90 -7.86 -6.01
CA VAL A 72 19.83 -8.40 -7.00
C VAL A 72 19.06 -9.33 -7.92
N VAL A 73 19.02 -9.00 -9.20
CA VAL A 73 18.37 -9.84 -10.21
C VAL A 73 19.37 -10.91 -10.68
N PRO A 74 19.02 -12.20 -10.63
CA PRO A 74 19.87 -13.26 -11.18
C PRO A 74 20.17 -13.04 -12.65
N LYS A 75 21.40 -13.34 -13.09
CA LYS A 75 21.80 -13.18 -14.50
C LYS A 75 21.09 -14.13 -15.45
N ASP A 76 20.58 -15.24 -14.91
CA ASP A 76 19.90 -16.33 -15.60
C ASP A 76 18.38 -16.27 -15.41
N LEU A 77 17.80 -15.09 -15.11
CA LEU A 77 16.35 -14.94 -14.86
C LEU A 77 15.50 -15.58 -15.98
N ASP A 78 15.96 -15.48 -17.23
CA ASP A 78 15.29 -15.97 -18.42
C ASP A 78 15.65 -17.45 -18.73
N GLY A 79 16.31 -18.12 -17.79
CA GLY A 79 16.71 -19.52 -17.89
C GLY A 79 15.48 -20.45 -17.97
N PRO A 80 15.47 -21.47 -18.86
CA PRO A 80 14.31 -22.34 -19.05
C PRO A 80 13.79 -23.00 -17.77
N LEU A 81 14.69 -23.43 -16.88
CA LEU A 81 14.31 -24.03 -15.61
C LEU A 81 13.57 -23.02 -14.71
N ARG A 82 14.06 -21.78 -14.59
CA ARG A 82 13.43 -20.73 -13.78
C ARG A 82 12.08 -20.31 -14.34
N ILE A 83 11.95 -20.23 -15.67
CA ILE A 83 10.67 -19.94 -16.34
C ILE A 83 9.66 -21.05 -16.02
N ASN A 84 10.05 -22.32 -16.14
CA ASN A 84 9.15 -23.45 -15.88
C ASN A 84 8.70 -23.50 -14.42
N THR A 85 9.64 -23.38 -13.46
CA THR A 85 9.30 -23.33 -12.03
C THR A 85 8.46 -22.09 -11.69
N GLY A 86 8.76 -20.95 -12.31
CA GLY A 86 7.97 -19.72 -12.14
C GLY A 86 6.54 -19.87 -12.65
N ALA A 87 6.33 -20.62 -13.74
CA ALA A 87 4.99 -20.90 -14.26
C ALA A 87 4.17 -21.79 -13.32
N GLU A 88 4.79 -22.80 -12.71
CA GLU A 88 4.17 -23.64 -11.68
C GLU A 88 3.76 -22.80 -10.46
N HIS A 89 4.68 -22.00 -9.93
CA HIS A 89 4.40 -21.10 -8.81
C HIS A 89 3.31 -20.07 -9.17
N TYR A 90 3.33 -19.52 -10.38
CA TYR A 90 2.29 -18.58 -10.82
C TYR A 90 0.91 -19.24 -10.82
N ALA A 91 0.80 -20.47 -11.31
CA ALA A 91 -0.47 -21.21 -11.35
C ALA A 91 -1.03 -21.43 -9.93
N GLU A 92 -0.18 -21.74 -8.97
CA GLU A 92 -0.59 -22.02 -7.59
C GLU A 92 -0.86 -20.76 -6.76
N MET A 93 -0.05 -19.71 -6.94
CA MET A 93 0.01 -18.58 -6.01
C MET A 93 -0.65 -17.31 -6.56
N CYS A 94 -0.64 -17.12 -7.88
CA CYS A 94 -0.97 -15.85 -8.51
C CYS A 94 -2.25 -15.92 -9.33
N ALA A 95 -2.45 -17.02 -10.08
CA ALA A 95 -3.52 -17.14 -11.08
C ALA A 95 -4.93 -17.02 -10.48
N GLY A 96 -5.14 -17.40 -9.22
CA GLY A 96 -6.45 -17.25 -8.56
C GLY A 96 -6.94 -15.79 -8.50
N CYS A 97 -6.02 -14.85 -8.23
CA CYS A 97 -6.33 -13.42 -8.08
C CYS A 97 -6.03 -12.62 -9.36
N HIS A 98 -4.94 -12.95 -10.04
CA HIS A 98 -4.39 -12.22 -11.18
C HIS A 98 -4.74 -12.83 -12.55
N LEU A 99 -5.42 -13.98 -12.55
CA LEU A 99 -5.83 -14.77 -13.70
C LEU A 99 -4.68 -15.49 -14.42
N ALA A 100 -5.00 -16.63 -15.04
CA ALA A 100 -4.12 -17.23 -16.03
C ALA A 100 -4.08 -16.38 -17.31
N PRO A 101 -3.01 -16.45 -18.12
CA PRO A 101 -2.97 -15.79 -19.42
C PRO A 101 -4.19 -16.17 -20.29
N GLY A 102 -4.85 -15.15 -20.87
CA GLY A 102 -6.05 -15.33 -21.69
C GLY A 102 -7.36 -15.54 -20.93
N ALA A 103 -7.34 -15.62 -19.60
CA ALA A 103 -8.56 -15.64 -18.80
C ALA A 103 -9.09 -14.21 -18.58
N GLU A 104 -10.41 -14.06 -18.66
CA GLU A 104 -11.07 -12.75 -18.59
C GLU A 104 -11.40 -12.31 -17.16
N THR A 105 -11.93 -13.21 -16.34
CA THR A 105 -12.34 -12.93 -14.95
C THR A 105 -12.31 -14.18 -14.07
N SER A 106 -12.45 -13.99 -12.76
CA SER A 106 -12.71 -15.03 -11.75
C SER A 106 -13.56 -14.43 -10.61
N GLU A 107 -14.38 -15.25 -9.96
CA GLU A 107 -15.21 -14.83 -8.81
C GLU A 107 -14.36 -14.18 -7.70
N LEU A 108 -13.20 -14.77 -7.40
CA LEU A 108 -12.27 -14.23 -6.41
C LEU A 108 -11.80 -12.83 -6.82
N ARG A 109 -11.35 -12.66 -8.07
CA ARG A 109 -10.87 -11.39 -8.58
C ARG A 109 -11.92 -10.29 -8.52
N GLU A 110 -13.19 -10.62 -8.77
CA GLU A 110 -14.28 -9.66 -8.76
C GLU A 110 -14.57 -9.12 -7.35
N GLY A 111 -14.43 -9.96 -6.33
CA GLY A 111 -14.61 -9.59 -4.92
C GLY A 111 -13.44 -8.86 -4.27
N LEU A 112 -12.29 -8.74 -4.94
CA LEU A 112 -11.10 -8.08 -4.40
C LEU A 112 -11.10 -6.57 -4.66
N ASN A 113 -10.74 -5.81 -3.62
CA ASN A 113 -10.58 -4.37 -3.67
C ASN A 113 -9.25 -3.94 -3.01
N PRO A 114 -8.32 -3.34 -3.77
CA PRO A 114 -8.42 -3.06 -5.20
C PRO A 114 -8.50 -4.35 -6.03
N ARG A 115 -9.17 -4.27 -7.18
CA ARG A 115 -9.17 -5.36 -8.15
C ARG A 115 -7.72 -5.57 -8.63
N PRO A 116 -7.13 -6.77 -8.49
CA PRO A 116 -5.76 -7.01 -8.93
C PRO A 116 -5.60 -6.66 -10.42
N PRO A 117 -4.43 -6.36 -10.98
CA PRO A 117 -4.26 -6.30 -12.43
C PRO A 117 -4.20 -7.70 -13.05
N LYS A 118 -4.48 -7.81 -14.35
CA LYS A 118 -4.16 -9.01 -15.15
C LYS A 118 -2.66 -8.97 -15.42
N LEU A 119 -1.87 -9.82 -14.78
CA LEU A 119 -0.41 -9.68 -14.79
C LEU A 119 0.17 -9.81 -16.20
N ALA A 120 -0.34 -10.75 -17.01
CA ALA A 120 0.09 -10.93 -18.40
C ALA A 120 -0.02 -9.66 -19.28
N GLU A 121 -0.87 -8.70 -18.90
CA GLU A 121 -1.06 -7.45 -19.64
C GLU A 121 -0.19 -6.29 -19.13
N VAL A 122 0.23 -6.31 -17.86
CA VAL A 122 0.87 -5.16 -17.20
C VAL A 122 2.34 -5.37 -16.84
N VAL A 123 2.78 -6.62 -16.63
CA VAL A 123 4.13 -6.89 -16.08
C VAL A 123 5.26 -6.52 -17.03
N ALA A 124 5.00 -6.48 -18.35
CA ALA A 124 6.02 -6.11 -19.34
C ALA A 124 6.56 -4.67 -19.15
N GLY A 125 5.81 -3.81 -18.47
CA GLY A 125 6.23 -2.44 -18.14
C GLY A 125 6.87 -2.28 -16.76
N MET A 126 7.02 -3.35 -15.98
CA MET A 126 7.50 -3.29 -14.60
C MET A 126 8.94 -3.81 -14.48
N GLY A 127 9.76 -3.17 -13.65
CA GLY A 127 11.13 -3.62 -13.40
C GLY A 127 11.18 -4.89 -12.54
N SER A 128 12.11 -5.79 -12.85
CA SER A 128 12.23 -7.09 -12.17
C SER A 128 12.54 -6.94 -10.67
N LYS A 129 13.23 -5.88 -10.27
CA LYS A 129 13.55 -5.59 -8.87
C LYS A 129 12.30 -5.23 -8.08
N GLU A 130 11.47 -4.35 -8.63
CA GLU A 130 10.21 -3.92 -8.06
C GLU A 130 9.23 -5.09 -7.99
N LEU A 131 9.10 -5.87 -9.06
CA LEU A 131 8.28 -7.08 -9.09
C LEU A 131 8.70 -8.07 -8.01
N PHE A 132 10.00 -8.38 -7.91
CA PHE A 132 10.51 -9.26 -6.87
C PHE A 132 10.19 -8.74 -5.47
N TRP A 133 10.40 -7.43 -5.22
CA TRP A 133 10.11 -6.83 -3.92
C TRP A 133 8.62 -6.92 -3.57
N ILE A 134 7.75 -6.62 -4.52
CA ILE A 134 6.28 -6.72 -4.37
C ILE A 134 5.86 -8.17 -4.13
N ILE A 135 6.38 -9.14 -4.88
CA ILE A 135 6.05 -10.57 -4.68
C ILE A 135 6.53 -11.04 -3.30
N LYS A 136 7.76 -10.71 -2.92
CA LYS A 136 8.35 -11.09 -1.63
C LYS A 136 7.57 -10.54 -0.45
N HIS A 137 7.14 -9.28 -0.51
CA HIS A 137 6.58 -8.58 0.64
C HIS A 137 5.05 -8.38 0.59
N GLY A 138 4.41 -8.66 -0.55
CA GLY A 138 3.02 -8.33 -0.78
C GLY A 138 2.77 -6.83 -0.80
N VAL A 139 1.50 -6.44 -0.78
CA VAL A 139 1.08 -5.03 -0.71
C VAL A 139 0.09 -4.86 0.44
N ARG A 140 0.52 -4.12 1.47
CA ARG A 140 -0.32 -3.84 2.64
C ARG A 140 -1.60 -3.10 2.23
N MET A 141 -2.68 -3.33 2.98
CA MET A 141 -4.02 -2.79 2.69
C MET A 141 -4.61 -3.28 1.37
N THR A 142 -4.12 -4.43 0.90
CA THR A 142 -4.72 -5.22 -0.19
C THR A 142 -4.76 -6.67 0.25
N ALA A 143 -5.34 -7.55 -0.56
CA ALA A 143 -5.28 -8.98 -0.32
C ALA A 143 -3.97 -9.64 -0.80
N MET A 144 -2.99 -8.89 -1.31
CA MET A 144 -1.74 -9.46 -1.82
C MET A 144 -0.82 -9.92 -0.67
N PRO A 145 -0.56 -11.24 -0.53
CA PRO A 145 0.22 -11.78 0.59
C PRO A 145 1.74 -11.60 0.37
N ALA A 146 2.50 -11.76 1.46
CA ALA A 146 3.96 -11.69 1.46
C ALA A 146 4.58 -13.09 1.25
N TRP A 147 4.94 -13.41 0.00
CA TRP A 147 5.42 -14.76 -0.34
C TRP A 147 6.83 -15.08 0.19
N GLY A 148 7.61 -14.07 0.57
CA GLY A 148 8.92 -14.25 1.21
C GLY A 148 8.87 -14.90 2.59
N LEU A 149 7.68 -15.14 3.15
CA LEU A 149 7.50 -15.94 4.36
C LEU A 149 7.55 -17.46 4.08
N SER A 150 7.22 -17.88 2.85
CA SER A 150 7.25 -19.28 2.42
C SER A 150 8.30 -19.59 1.37
N HIS A 151 8.89 -18.57 0.74
CA HIS A 151 9.90 -18.70 -0.32
C HIS A 151 11.17 -17.93 0.03
N GLY A 152 12.31 -18.48 -0.40
CA GLY A 152 13.59 -17.77 -0.36
C GLY A 152 13.72 -16.77 -1.51
N ASP A 153 14.90 -16.15 -1.60
CA ASP A 153 15.21 -15.16 -2.65
C ASP A 153 15.67 -15.80 -3.98
N GLN A 154 15.50 -17.13 -4.13
CA GLN A 154 16.02 -17.93 -5.24
C GLN A 154 14.93 -18.45 -6.13
#